data_AF-A0A101VEX1-F1
#
_entry.id   AF-A0A101VEX1-F1
#
_cell.length_a   1.000
_cell.length_b   1.000
_cell.length_c   1.000
_cell.angle_alpha   90.00
_cell.angle_beta   90.00
_cell.angle_gamma   90.00
#
_symmetry.space_group_name_H-M   'P 1'
#
loop_
_entity.id
_entity.type
_entity.pdbx_description
1 polymer ?
#
loop_
_entity_poly.entity_id
_entity_poly.type
_entity_poly.pdbx_seq_one_letter_code
_entity_poly.pdbx_strand_id
1 'polypeptide(L)' 'MDLNELLHAHQVAAMRASEAVEAAERQTQFGIIASYAERIREHRMANGVPDTSIPFLDGETPRSELAP' A
#
# COMPACT_ATOMS: atom_id res chain seq x y z
N MET A 1 8.47 9.45 -11.01
CA MET A 1 7.01 9.55 -10.89
C MET A 1 6.72 10.54 -9.80
N ASP A 2 5.74 11.40 -10.02
CA ASP A 2 5.19 12.22 -8.94
C ASP A 2 4.28 11.39 -8.02
N LEU A 3 3.82 11.99 -6.92
CA LEU A 3 2.98 11.30 -5.94
C LEU A 3 1.62 10.87 -6.51
N ASN A 4 1.03 11.67 -7.41
CA ASN A 4 -0.27 11.35 -8.01
C ASN A 4 -0.15 10.17 -8.98
N GLU A 5 0.92 10.14 -9.77
CA GLU A 5 1.25 9.01 -10.64
C GLU A 5 1.47 7.72 -9.82
N LEU A 6 2.16 7.80 -8.68
CA LEU A 6 2.36 6.65 -7.79
C LEU A 6 1.04 6.15 -7.18
N LEU A 7 0.19 7.07 -6.71
CA LEU A 7 -1.13 6.73 -6.15
C LEU A 7 -2.03 6.08 -7.21
N HIS A 8 -2.04 6.62 -8.42
CA HIS A 8 -2.80 6.07 -9.53
C HIS A 8 -2.28 4.68 -9.92
N ALA A 9 -0.97 4.50 -10.03
CA ALA A 9 -0.36 3.21 -10.35
C ALA A 9 -0.66 2.14 -9.28
N HIS A 10 -0.64 2.53 -8.00
CA HIS A 10 -1.02 1.66 -6.89
C HIS A 10 -2.48 1.21 -6.99
N GLN A 11 -3.41 2.14 -7.27
CA GLN A 11 -4.83 1.83 -7.45
C GLN A 11 -5.08 0.87 -8.62
N VAL A 12 -4.41 1.09 -9.76
CA VAL A 12 -4.53 0.22 -10.94
C VAL A 12 -4.01 -1.19 -10.62
N ALA A 13 -2.89 -1.31 -9.92
CA ALA A 13 -2.34 -2.61 -9.51
C ALA A 13 -3.28 -3.35 -8.54
N ALA A 14 -3.88 -2.63 -7.58
CA ALA A 14 -4.87 -3.20 -6.65
C ALA A 14 -6.14 -3.69 -7.36
N MET A 15 -6.64 -2.93 -8.34
CA MET A 15 -7.76 -3.34 -9.18
C MET A 15 -7.43 -4.61 -9.97
N ARG A 16 -6.26 -4.65 -10.62
CA ARG A 16 -5.79 -5.83 -11.36
C ARG A 16 -5.59 -7.05 -10.47
N ALA A 17 -5.07 -6.89 -9.26
CA ALA A 17 -4.96 -7.98 -8.29
C ALA A 17 -6.34 -8.56 -7.92
N SER A 18 -7.36 -7.70 -7.84
CA SER A 18 -8.72 -8.09 -7.51
C SER A 18 -9.41 -8.82 -8.67
N GLU A 19 -9.07 -8.46 -9.90
CA GLU A 19 -9.61 -9.07 -11.14
C GLU A 19 -8.84 -10.31 -11.61
N ALA A 20 -7.60 -10.49 -11.15
CA ALA A 20 -6.74 -11.60 -11.56
C ALA A 20 -7.34 -12.94 -11.13
N VAL A 21 -7.55 -13.82 -12.11
CA VAL A 21 -8.11 -15.17 -11.90
C VAL A 21 -7.02 -16.13 -11.42
N GLU A 22 -5.81 -15.99 -11.96
CA GLU A 22 -4.67 -16.85 -11.63
C GLU A 22 -3.93 -16.37 -10.38
N ALA A 23 -3.54 -17.33 -9.53
CA ALA A 23 -2.82 -17.03 -8.29
C ALA A 23 -1.43 -16.42 -8.54
N ALA A 24 -0.74 -16.84 -9.61
CA ALA A 24 0.56 -16.30 -9.99
C ALA A 24 0.48 -14.82 -10.42
N GLU A 25 -0.59 -14.47 -11.14
CA GLU A 25 -0.86 -13.09 -11.53
C GLU A 25 -1.19 -12.23 -10.31
N ARG A 26 -2.05 -12.71 -9.39
CA ARG A 26 -2.33 -12.03 -8.11
C ARG A 26 -1.05 -11.79 -7.31
N GLN A 27 -0.19 -12.79 -7.18
CA GLN A 27 1.07 -12.66 -6.45
C GLN A 27 1.99 -11.60 -7.07
N THR A 28 2.04 -11.56 -8.40
CA THR A 28 2.79 -10.53 -9.14
C THR A 28 2.23 -9.14 -8.85
N GLN A 29 0.89 -8.98 -8.89
CA GLN A 29 0.26 -7.69 -8.57
C GLN A 29 0.50 -7.28 -7.12
N PHE A 30 0.47 -8.20 -6.15
CA PHE A 30 0.80 -7.88 -4.75
C PHE A 30 2.22 -7.35 -4.57
N GLY A 31 3.21 -7.92 -5.28
CA GLY A 31 4.58 -7.38 -5.28
C GLY A 31 4.65 -5.94 -5.81
N ILE A 32 3.91 -5.66 -6.89
CA ILE A 32 3.83 -4.31 -7.48
C ILE A 32 3.14 -3.33 -6.52
N ILE A 33 2.04 -3.73 -5.90
CA ILE A 33 1.29 -2.93 -4.91
C ILE A 33 2.20 -2.55 -3.74
N ALA A 34 2.96 -3.51 -3.21
CA ALA A 34 3.90 -3.28 -2.12
C ALA A 34 4.99 -2.28 -2.50
N SER A 35 5.58 -2.42 -3.69
CA SER A 35 6.59 -1.49 -4.19
C SER A 35 6.04 -0.06 -4.33
N TYR A 36 4.82 0.12 -4.85
CA TYR A 36 4.22 1.45 -4.92
C TYR A 36 3.88 2.02 -3.53
N ALA A 37 3.42 1.18 -2.60
CA ALA A 37 3.13 1.61 -1.23
C ALA A 37 4.39 2.15 -0.53
N GLU A 38 5.52 1.45 -0.68
CA GLU A 38 6.81 1.90 -0.14
C GLU A 38 7.25 3.23 -0.73
N ARG A 39 7.17 3.39 -2.05
CA ARG A 39 7.52 4.66 -2.72
C ARG A 39 6.61 5.81 -2.31
N ILE A 40 5.31 5.56 -2.12
CA ILE A 40 4.36 6.55 -1.60
C ILE A 40 4.76 6.97 -0.19
N ARG A 41 5.16 6.01 0.66
CA ARG A 41 5.64 6.27 2.01
C ARG A 41 6.89 7.15 2.01
N GLU A 42 7.89 6.81 1.20
CA GLU A 42 9.10 7.63 1.03
C GLU A 42 8.78 9.06 0.59
N HIS A 43 7.90 9.21 -0.40
CA HIS A 43 7.44 10.52 -0.86
C HIS A 43 6.74 11.31 0.25
N ARG A 44 5.88 10.68 1.05
CA ARG A 44 5.21 11.35 2.18
C ARG A 44 6.20 11.81 3.24
N MET A 45 7.13 10.95 3.63
CA MET A 45 8.18 11.28 4.61
C MET A 45 9.06 12.43 4.12
N ALA A 46 9.45 12.43 2.84
CA ALA A 46 10.24 13.51 2.23
C ALA A 46 9.49 14.86 2.23
N ASN A 47 8.16 14.84 2.23
CA ASN A 47 7.31 16.04 2.28
C ASN A 47 6.84 16.39 3.71
N GLY A 48 7.38 15.75 4.75
CA GLY A 48 7.00 15.97 6.13
C GLY A 48 5.58 15.51 6.48
N VAL A 49 4.95 14.71 5.61
CA VAL A 49 3.65 14.09 5.88
C VAL A 49 3.91 12.83 6.69
N PRO A 50 3.36 12.71 7.92
CA PRO A 50 3.54 11.52 8.73
C PRO A 50 2.96 10.30 8.03
N ASP A 51 3.65 9.16 8.16
CA ASP A 51 3.19 7.90 7.63
C ASP A 51 1.94 7.44 8.40
N THR A 52 0.77 7.69 7.80
CA THR A 52 -0.53 7.22 8.31
C THR A 52 -0.93 5.87 7.74
N SER A 53 -0.07 5.22 6.97
CA SER A 53 -0.31 3.87 6.47
C SER A 53 -0.47 2.95 7.67
N ILE A 54 -1.66 2.37 7.84
CA ILE A 54 -1.87 1.33 8.83
C ILE A 54 -0.85 0.23 8.52
N PRO A 55 0.01 -0.18 9.48
CA PRO A 55 0.95 -1.26 9.26
C PRO A 55 0.12 -2.53 9.02
N PHE A 56 -0.10 -2.87 7.76
CA PHE A 56 -0.91 -4.03 7.41
C PHE A 56 -0.09 -5.33 7.43
N LEU A 57 1.20 -5.27 7.79
CA LEU A 57 2.11 -6.41 7.69
C LEU A 57 3.21 -6.48 8.76
N ASP A 58 3.04 -5.85 9.92
CA ASP A 58 3.74 -6.29 11.12
C ASP A 58 2.66 -6.77 12.08
N GLY A 59 2.72 -8.03 12.50
CA GLY A 59 1.66 -8.75 13.23
C GLY A 59 1.33 -8.21 14.63
N GLU A 60 1.28 -6.90 14.82
CA GLU A 60 0.89 -6.24 16.06
C GLU A 60 -0.51 -5.63 15.91
N THR A 61 -1.44 -6.38 16.51
CA THR A 61 -2.71 -5.99 17.13
C THR A 61 -3.40 -4.69 16.66
N PRO A 62 -4.67 -4.77 16.18
CA PRO A 62 -5.47 -3.58 15.96
C PRO A 62 -5.72 -2.87 17.30
N ARG A 63 -5.57 -1.54 17.29
CA ARG A 63 -5.98 -0.61 18.34
C ARG A 63 -7.31 -1.03 18.98
N SER A 64 -7.25 -1.78 20.06
CA SER A 64 -8.37 -2.09 20.95
C SER A 64 -8.13 -1.54 22.37
N GLU A 65 -7.25 -0.54 22.49
CA GLU A 65 -6.93 0.13 23.76
C GLU A 65 -7.23 1.64 23.72
N LEU A 66 -8.28 2.04 23.01
CA LEU A 66 -8.86 3.38 23.15
C LEU A 66 -10.36 3.28 23.40
N ALA A 67 -10.71 2.78 24.57
CA ALA A 67 -11.96 3.14 25.24
C ALA A 67 -11.68 3.24 26.75
N PRO A 68 -12.00 4.38 27.41
CA PRO A 68 -11.96 4.48 28.86
C PRO A 68 -13.10 3.70 29.53
#